data_AF-A0AAD8W9I2-F1
#
_entry.id   AF-A0AAD8W9I2-F1
#
_cell.length_a   1.000
_cell.length_b   1.000
_cell.length_c   1.000
_cell.angle_alpha   90.00
_cell.angle_beta   90.00
_cell.angle_gamma   90.00
#
_symmetry.space_group_name_H-M   'P 1'
#
loop_
_entity.id
_entity.type
_entity.pdbx_description
1 polymer ?
#
loop_
_entity_poly.entity_id
_entity_poly.type
_entity_poly.pdbx_seq_one_letter_code
_entity_poly.pdbx_strand_id
1 'polypeptide(L)'
;MGSGIHETTRSVHSDAPRVSGTHEFTIRNYSRTKGIGIGKPIYSGNFTVDDHEWNIEFYPDGCSFFDWRDPALFARLVRMPVTPLQAAVKFQLIDPRPRNGAGKVLYGVNLAVATFDYNAYCWGLRRFISRKRLEGADLGALHDDSITVRCTVSVLKPEARVALLGNVEVPVPPSCFAENAARFLATGRAPFDVKFNVGGVVLEAHRLVLASQSPWFDSLLYGHWGDTRVVEIGGTSPEVFKAVLHYIYNDQLPDGATADEEATRQLFVAADMYLLERLKKMCASRLCRFLQDGTVESIMQLAEAHSCIELQQACKSYMATGLPV
;
A
#
# COMPACT_ATOMS: atom_id res chain seq x y z
N MET A 1 -17.97 -15.45 39.23
CA MET A 1 -17.77 -16.80 38.65
C MET A 1 -17.46 -16.61 37.17
N GLY A 2 -16.30 -17.09 36.72
CA GLY A 2 -15.62 -16.64 35.51
C GLY A 2 -16.45 -16.76 34.23
N SER A 3 -16.69 -15.63 33.57
CA SER A 3 -17.30 -15.52 32.24
C SER A 3 -16.27 -15.90 31.17
N GLY A 4 -16.08 -17.19 30.94
CA GLY A 4 -15.20 -17.69 29.88
C GLY A 4 -15.90 -17.63 28.52
N ILE A 5 -15.27 -16.97 27.54
CA ILE A 5 -15.55 -17.20 26.12
C ILE A 5 -15.17 -18.65 25.82
N HIS A 6 -16.02 -19.38 25.11
CA HIS A 6 -15.76 -20.78 24.74
C HIS A 6 -15.57 -20.88 23.24
N GLU A 7 -14.44 -21.45 22.82
CA GLU A 7 -14.01 -21.48 21.43
C GLU A 7 -13.55 -22.88 21.05
N THR A 8 -13.88 -23.28 19.83
CA THR A 8 -13.41 -24.55 19.27
C THR A 8 -12.80 -24.29 17.90
N THR A 9 -11.55 -24.70 17.71
CA THR A 9 -10.84 -24.59 16.44
C THR A 9 -10.62 -25.98 15.86
N ARG A 10 -10.90 -26.15 14.55
CA ARG A 10 -10.54 -27.35 13.79
C ARG A 10 -9.90 -26.93 12.49
N SER A 11 -8.66 -27.34 12.27
CA SER A 11 -7.97 -27.24 10.97
C SER A 11 -8.14 -28.56 10.21
N VAL A 12 -8.37 -28.48 8.91
CA VAL A 12 -8.34 -29.65 8.02
C VAL A 12 -7.32 -29.35 6.94
N HIS A 13 -6.22 -30.10 6.96
CA HIS A 13 -5.25 -30.08 5.88
C HIS A 13 -5.81 -30.94 4.74
N SER A 14 -6.03 -30.35 3.57
CA SER A 14 -6.26 -31.10 2.34
C SER A 14 -5.23 -30.69 1.30
N ASP A 15 -4.66 -31.67 0.58
CA ASP A 15 -3.72 -31.49 -0.54
C ASP A 15 -4.42 -30.96 -1.82
N ALA A 16 -5.44 -30.13 -1.64
CA ALA A 16 -6.19 -29.47 -2.69
C ALA A 16 -5.68 -28.01 -2.83
N PRO A 17 -6.02 -27.25 -3.90
CA PRO A 17 -5.47 -25.90 -4.21
C PRO A 17 -5.68 -24.79 -3.15
N ARG A 18 -6.16 -25.15 -1.96
CA ARG A 18 -6.58 -24.26 -0.89
C ARG A 18 -6.38 -24.93 0.47
N VAL A 19 -5.80 -24.21 1.42
CA VAL A 19 -5.68 -24.64 2.82
C VAL A 19 -6.82 -24.01 3.61
N SER A 20 -7.60 -24.81 4.33
CA SER A 20 -8.79 -24.32 5.03
C SER A 20 -8.74 -24.59 6.53
N GLY A 21 -9.18 -23.62 7.32
CA GLY A 21 -9.35 -23.76 8.75
C GLY A 21 -10.68 -23.17 9.20
N THR A 22 -11.25 -23.76 10.25
CA THR A 22 -12.55 -23.37 10.79
C THR A 22 -12.45 -23.05 12.28
N HIS A 23 -13.10 -21.97 12.69
CA HIS A 23 -13.16 -21.51 14.06
C HIS A 23 -14.61 -21.21 14.46
N GLU A 24 -15.02 -21.74 15.62
CA GLU A 24 -16.33 -21.48 16.21
C GLU A 24 -16.20 -20.52 17.38
N PHE A 25 -16.85 -19.37 17.24
CA PHE A 25 -16.89 -18.29 18.21
C PHE A 25 -18.28 -18.20 18.85
N THR A 26 -18.34 -18.55 20.14
CA THR A 26 -19.59 -18.47 20.93
C THR A 26 -19.63 -17.13 21.67
N ILE A 27 -20.57 -16.27 21.29
CA ILE A 27 -20.82 -14.99 21.95
C ILE A 27 -21.83 -15.23 23.06
N ARG A 28 -21.35 -15.34 24.30
CA ARG A 28 -22.17 -15.53 25.50
C ARG A 28 -22.69 -14.21 26.05
N ASN A 29 -23.82 -14.25 26.76
CA ASN A 29 -24.51 -13.06 27.26
C ASN A 29 -24.79 -12.05 26.13
N TYR A 30 -25.24 -12.55 24.98
CA TYR A 30 -25.49 -11.81 23.76
C TYR A 30 -26.30 -10.54 24.02
N SER A 31 -27.33 -10.60 24.87
CA SER A 31 -28.13 -9.45 25.27
C SER A 31 -27.30 -8.27 25.80
N ARG A 32 -26.21 -8.55 26.52
CA ARG A 32 -25.29 -7.56 27.11
C ARG A 32 -24.27 -7.00 26.12
N THR A 33 -24.14 -7.61 24.94
CA THR A 33 -23.27 -7.10 23.87
C THR A 33 -23.89 -5.94 23.11
N LYS A 34 -25.21 -5.75 23.25
CA LYS A 34 -25.93 -4.65 22.62
C LYS A 34 -25.63 -3.34 23.36
N GLY A 35 -25.49 -2.25 22.62
CA GLY A 35 -25.24 -0.91 23.18
C GLY A 35 -23.77 -0.63 23.50
N ILE A 36 -22.84 -1.49 23.07
CA ILE A 36 -21.40 -1.19 23.16
C ILE A 36 -20.97 -0.11 22.15
N GLY A 37 -21.80 0.15 21.13
CA GLY A 37 -21.65 1.26 20.20
C GLY A 37 -21.35 0.81 18.76
N ILE A 38 -21.76 1.65 17.80
CA ILE A 38 -21.50 1.45 16.37
C ILE A 38 -19.98 1.43 16.12
N GLY A 39 -19.51 0.47 15.33
CA GLY A 39 -18.09 0.33 15.01
C GLY A 39 -17.24 -0.24 16.17
N LYS A 40 -17.85 -0.77 17.24
CA LYS A 40 -17.15 -1.46 18.32
C LYS A 40 -17.29 -2.98 18.16
N PRO A 41 -16.21 -3.70 17.80
CA PRO A 41 -16.26 -5.15 17.66
C PRO A 41 -16.03 -5.88 18.99
N ILE A 42 -16.50 -7.12 19.02
CA ILE A 42 -16.08 -8.17 19.94
C ILE A 42 -15.26 -9.16 19.12
N TYR A 43 -14.03 -9.43 19.58
CA TYR A 43 -13.12 -10.34 18.91
C TYR A 43 -13.29 -11.77 19.42
N SER A 44 -13.21 -12.74 18.51
CA SER A 44 -12.86 -14.11 18.90
C SER A 44 -11.38 -14.18 19.28
N GLY A 45 -10.98 -15.30 19.89
CA GLY A 45 -9.60 -15.73 19.94
C GLY A 45 -9.06 -16.02 18.55
N ASN A 46 -7.74 -16.11 18.50
CA ASN A 46 -7.01 -16.28 17.26
C ASN A 46 -7.00 -17.75 16.82
N PHE A 47 -7.01 -17.96 15.51
CA PHE A 47 -6.85 -19.28 14.89
C PHE A 47 -5.95 -19.21 13.66
N THR A 48 -5.22 -20.29 13.38
CA THR A 48 -4.22 -20.31 12.31
C THR A 48 -4.74 -21.04 11.08
N VAL A 49 -4.56 -20.44 9.89
CA VAL A 49 -4.80 -21.07 8.59
C VAL A 49 -3.64 -20.70 7.67
N ASP A 50 -2.97 -21.72 7.14
CA ASP A 50 -1.81 -21.56 6.25
C ASP A 50 -0.70 -20.69 6.85
N ASP A 51 -0.33 -20.91 8.11
CA ASP A 51 0.65 -20.12 8.89
C ASP A 51 0.28 -18.64 9.12
N HIS A 52 -0.94 -18.24 8.76
CA HIS A 52 -1.46 -16.92 9.04
C HIS A 52 -2.44 -16.96 10.22
N GLU A 53 -2.37 -15.96 11.09
CA GLU A 53 -3.22 -15.84 12.28
C GLU A 53 -4.44 -14.96 11.98
N TRP A 54 -5.63 -15.47 12.30
CA TRP A 54 -6.92 -14.87 12.00
C TRP A 54 -7.75 -14.73 13.27
N ASN A 55 -8.67 -13.76 13.30
CA ASN A 55 -9.76 -13.74 14.26
C ASN A 55 -11.06 -13.23 13.62
N ILE A 56 -12.17 -13.42 14.34
CA ILE A 56 -13.49 -12.97 13.91
C ILE A 56 -13.80 -11.66 14.64
N GLU A 57 -14.25 -10.66 13.89
CA GLU A 57 -14.81 -9.43 14.44
C GLU A 57 -16.33 -9.49 14.36
N PHE A 58 -16.99 -9.47 15.52
CA PHE A 58 -18.44 -9.37 15.62
C PHE A 58 -18.85 -7.97 16.08
N TYR A 59 -19.60 -7.25 15.24
CA TYR A 59 -20.12 -5.93 15.58
C TYR A 59 -21.61 -6.07 15.91
N PRO A 60 -22.02 -6.13 17.18
CA PRO A 60 -23.43 -6.28 17.55
C PRO A 60 -24.26 -5.10 17.00
N ASP A 61 -23.80 -3.86 17.18
CA ASP A 61 -24.57 -2.66 16.82
C ASP A 61 -24.35 -2.17 15.37
N GLY A 62 -23.63 -2.97 14.56
CA GLY A 62 -23.21 -2.64 13.20
C GLY A 62 -21.82 -2.01 13.13
N CYS A 63 -21.15 -2.13 11.98
CA CYS A 63 -19.78 -1.61 11.79
C CYS A 63 -19.72 -0.13 11.40
N SER A 64 -20.84 0.47 10.98
CA SER A 64 -20.91 1.88 10.56
C SER A 64 -22.29 2.49 10.81
N PHE A 65 -22.39 3.82 10.79
CA PHE A 65 -23.65 4.55 10.94
C PHE A 65 -24.68 4.26 9.85
N PHE A 66 -24.27 3.76 8.68
CA PHE A 66 -25.17 3.41 7.58
C PHE A 66 -25.82 2.01 7.74
N ASP A 67 -25.20 1.16 8.55
CA ASP A 67 -25.61 -0.23 8.80
C ASP A 67 -26.12 -0.44 10.23
N TRP A 68 -26.40 0.67 10.93
CA TRP A 68 -26.83 0.67 12.32
C TRP A 68 -28.07 -0.21 12.50
N ARG A 69 -28.04 -1.04 13.56
CA ARG A 69 -29.07 -2.02 14.01
C ARG A 69 -28.80 -3.48 13.64
N ASP A 70 -28.14 -3.78 12.52
CA ASP A 70 -27.89 -5.17 12.10
C ASP A 70 -26.46 -5.62 12.45
N PRO A 71 -26.27 -6.83 12.97
CA PRO A 71 -24.93 -7.32 13.28
C PRO A 71 -24.05 -7.49 12.04
N ALA A 72 -22.76 -7.15 12.19
CA ALA A 72 -21.74 -7.34 11.17
C ALA A 72 -20.71 -8.40 11.60
N LEU A 73 -20.13 -9.09 10.62
CA LEU A 73 -19.09 -10.11 10.83
C LEU A 73 -17.95 -9.93 9.84
N PHE A 74 -16.71 -9.92 10.34
CA PHE A 74 -15.51 -9.87 9.51
C PHE A 74 -14.50 -10.93 9.96
N ALA A 75 -13.76 -11.48 9.01
CA ALA A 75 -12.56 -12.25 9.28
C ALA A 75 -11.40 -11.27 9.13
N ARG A 76 -10.61 -11.13 10.18
CA ARG A 76 -9.48 -10.22 10.24
C ARG A 76 -8.20 -11.03 10.30
N LEU A 77 -7.23 -10.61 9.50
CA LEU A 77 -5.86 -11.07 9.59
C LEU A 77 -5.17 -10.29 10.72
N VAL A 78 -4.59 -11.02 11.67
CA VAL A 78 -3.99 -10.42 12.88
C VAL A 78 -2.67 -9.71 12.55
N ARG A 79 -1.90 -10.27 11.61
CA ARG A 79 -0.61 -9.72 11.15
C ARG A 79 -0.62 -9.53 9.63
N MET A 80 -0.19 -8.37 9.17
CA MET A 80 -0.17 -8.05 7.73
C MET A 80 0.83 -8.95 7.00
N PRO A 81 0.44 -9.52 5.85
CA PRO A 81 1.33 -10.39 5.11
C PRO A 81 2.30 -9.53 4.29
N VAL A 82 3.54 -10.00 4.14
CA VAL A 82 4.55 -9.32 3.29
C VAL A 82 4.13 -9.35 1.82
N THR A 83 3.50 -10.44 1.40
CA THR A 83 2.94 -10.63 0.05
C THR A 83 1.42 -10.72 0.14
N PRO A 84 0.66 -10.06 -0.77
CA PRO A 84 -0.80 -10.12 -0.76
C PRO A 84 -1.33 -11.56 -0.78
N LEU A 85 -2.21 -11.87 0.16
CA LEU A 85 -2.78 -13.19 0.40
C LEU A 85 -4.20 -13.26 -0.14
N GLN A 86 -4.56 -14.28 -0.93
CA GLN A 86 -5.95 -14.45 -1.36
C GLN A 86 -6.66 -15.51 -0.52
N ALA A 87 -7.82 -15.17 0.04
CA ALA A 87 -8.61 -16.09 0.83
C ALA A 87 -10.12 -15.93 0.59
N ALA A 88 -10.83 -17.05 0.58
CA ALA A 88 -12.28 -17.08 0.70
C ALA A 88 -12.69 -17.19 2.17
N VAL A 89 -13.80 -16.55 2.52
CA VAL A 89 -14.34 -16.56 3.89
C VAL A 89 -15.79 -17.04 3.86
N LYS A 90 -16.16 -17.87 4.82
CA LYS A 90 -17.53 -18.34 5.01
C LYS A 90 -17.96 -18.13 6.46
N PHE A 91 -19.13 -17.52 6.65
CA PHE A 91 -19.75 -17.37 7.97
C PHE A 91 -21.00 -18.24 8.06
N GLN A 92 -21.18 -18.91 9.20
CA GLN A 92 -22.37 -19.71 9.49
C GLN A 92 -22.86 -19.48 10.92
N LEU A 93 -24.18 -19.37 11.11
CA LEU A 93 -24.80 -19.52 12.42
C LEU A 93 -25.07 -21.01 12.65
N ILE A 94 -24.61 -21.51 13.79
CA ILE A 94 -24.72 -22.91 14.17
C ILE A 94 -25.75 -23.05 15.28
N ASP A 95 -26.57 -24.10 15.21
CA ASP A 95 -27.51 -24.48 16.27
C ASP A 95 -26.70 -24.81 17.54
N PRO A 96 -26.93 -24.08 18.64
CA PRO A 96 -26.23 -24.29 19.90
C PRO A 96 -26.55 -25.62 20.58
N ARG A 97 -27.53 -26.39 20.07
CA ARG A 97 -27.91 -27.73 20.55
C ARG A 97 -27.44 -28.81 19.57
N PRO A 98 -26.18 -29.28 19.66
CA PRO A 98 -25.69 -30.30 18.76
C PRO A 98 -26.46 -31.61 18.96
N ARG A 99 -27.12 -32.11 17.91
CA ARG A 99 -27.57 -33.51 17.86
C ARG A 99 -26.42 -34.31 17.21
N ASN A 100 -25.90 -35.31 17.92
CA ASN A 100 -24.82 -36.20 17.46
C ASN A 100 -23.44 -35.53 17.25
N GLY A 101 -23.10 -34.49 18.03
CA GLY A 101 -21.75 -33.92 18.06
C GLY A 101 -21.40 -32.95 16.92
N ALA A 102 -22.34 -32.68 16.00
CA ALA A 102 -22.22 -31.63 15.00
C ALA A 102 -23.39 -30.64 15.13
N GLY A 103 -23.09 -29.35 15.34
CA GLY A 103 -24.10 -28.31 15.34
C GLY A 103 -24.70 -28.13 13.95
N LYS A 104 -26.03 -28.14 13.85
CA LYS A 104 -26.77 -27.92 12.59
C LYS A 104 -26.53 -26.49 12.09
N VAL A 105 -26.25 -26.31 10.82
CA VAL A 105 -26.15 -24.96 10.22
C VAL A 105 -27.56 -24.37 10.07
N LEU A 106 -27.80 -23.22 10.70
CA LEU A 106 -29.08 -22.50 10.66
C LEU A 106 -29.13 -21.44 9.56
N TYR A 107 -28.01 -20.78 9.33
CA TYR A 107 -27.81 -19.76 8.30
C TYR A 107 -26.35 -19.74 7.88
N GLY A 108 -26.04 -19.41 6.63
CA GLY A 108 -24.67 -19.26 6.20
C GLY A 108 -24.52 -18.48 4.91
N VAL A 109 -23.37 -17.82 4.78
CA VAL A 109 -23.01 -16.98 3.64
C VAL A 109 -21.57 -17.30 3.25
N ASN A 110 -21.35 -17.54 1.97
CA ASN A 110 -20.01 -17.63 1.38
C ASN A 110 -19.66 -16.28 0.77
N LEU A 111 -18.51 -15.73 1.13
CA LEU A 111 -17.98 -14.51 0.54
C LEU A 111 -17.12 -14.84 -0.68
N ALA A 112 -17.04 -13.88 -1.61
CA ALA A 112 -16.06 -13.94 -2.68
C ALA A 112 -14.63 -13.97 -2.12
N VAL A 113 -13.71 -14.53 -2.90
CA VAL A 113 -12.27 -14.46 -2.61
C VAL A 113 -11.87 -12.99 -2.54
N ALA A 114 -11.18 -12.62 -1.47
CA ALA A 114 -10.61 -11.30 -1.30
C ALA A 114 -9.08 -11.39 -1.22
N THR A 115 -8.43 -10.30 -1.61
CA THR A 115 -7.00 -10.10 -1.38
C THR A 115 -6.81 -9.38 -0.05
N PHE A 116 -5.98 -9.94 0.81
CA PHE A 116 -5.56 -9.41 2.10
C PHE A 116 -4.14 -8.86 1.99
N ASP A 117 -3.96 -7.59 2.35
CA ASP A 117 -2.68 -6.88 2.31
C ASP A 117 -2.61 -5.80 3.40
N TYR A 118 -1.61 -4.91 3.32
CA TYR A 118 -1.43 -3.85 4.31
C TYR A 118 -2.57 -2.81 4.33
N ASN A 119 -3.32 -2.66 3.23
CA ASN A 119 -4.44 -1.74 3.10
C ASN A 119 -5.79 -2.40 3.41
N ALA A 120 -5.90 -3.71 3.20
CA ALA A 120 -7.13 -4.47 3.33
C ALA A 120 -6.89 -5.75 4.16
N TYR A 121 -6.96 -5.65 5.48
CA TYR A 121 -6.65 -6.76 6.39
C TYR A 121 -7.87 -7.45 7.01
N CYS A 122 -9.08 -7.05 6.61
CA CYS A 122 -10.32 -7.68 7.04
C CYS A 122 -11.31 -7.79 5.88
N TRP A 123 -12.08 -8.87 5.84
CA TRP A 123 -13.12 -9.11 4.83
C TRP A 123 -14.36 -9.72 5.48
N GLY A 124 -15.55 -9.23 5.09
CA GLY A 124 -16.76 -9.58 5.83
C GLY A 124 -18.05 -8.98 5.30
N LEU A 125 -19.09 -9.10 6.12
CA LEU A 125 -20.45 -8.65 5.85
C LEU A 125 -20.81 -7.52 6.80
N ARG A 126 -21.01 -6.32 6.23
CA ARG A 126 -21.50 -5.15 6.97
C ARG A 126 -22.90 -5.36 7.57
N ARG A 127 -23.70 -6.21 6.94
CA ARG A 127 -25.02 -6.65 7.40
C ARG A 127 -25.11 -8.17 7.23
N PHE A 128 -24.64 -8.92 8.23
CA PHE A 128 -24.59 -10.38 8.15
C PHE A 128 -25.99 -10.99 8.14
N ILE A 129 -26.84 -10.53 9.05
CA ILE A 129 -28.23 -10.96 9.19
C ILE A 129 -29.02 -9.83 9.85
N SER A 130 -30.30 -9.69 9.52
CA SER A 130 -31.11 -8.71 10.25
C SER A 130 -31.28 -9.12 11.71
N ARG A 131 -31.20 -8.16 12.62
CA ARG A 131 -31.31 -8.43 14.06
C ARG A 131 -32.60 -9.16 14.43
N LYS A 132 -33.73 -8.72 13.86
CA LYS A 132 -35.05 -9.34 14.05
C LYS A 132 -35.04 -10.83 13.71
N ARG A 133 -34.32 -11.22 12.65
CA ARG A 133 -34.22 -12.62 12.23
C ARG A 133 -33.27 -13.42 13.11
N LEU A 134 -32.14 -12.84 13.52
CA LEU A 134 -31.19 -13.48 14.43
C LEU A 134 -31.82 -13.82 15.78
N GLU A 135 -32.58 -12.87 16.34
CA GLU A 135 -33.24 -12.98 17.65
C GLU A 135 -34.61 -13.67 17.56
N GLY A 136 -35.10 -13.95 16.36
CA GLY A 136 -36.40 -14.57 16.13
C GLY A 136 -36.40 -16.07 16.44
N ALA A 137 -37.50 -16.54 17.05
CA ALA A 137 -37.67 -17.95 17.43
C ALA A 137 -37.60 -18.90 16.21
N ASP A 138 -38.03 -18.45 15.03
CA ASP A 138 -38.06 -19.25 13.79
C ASP A 138 -36.66 -19.72 13.36
N LEU A 139 -35.64 -18.89 13.56
CA LEU A 139 -34.27 -19.25 13.21
C LEU A 139 -33.66 -20.16 14.28
N GLY A 140 -34.02 -19.96 15.55
CA GLY A 140 -33.52 -20.74 16.68
C GLY A 140 -32.02 -20.57 16.96
N ALA A 141 -31.40 -19.47 16.47
CA ALA A 141 -29.97 -19.22 16.62
C ALA A 141 -29.55 -18.70 18.00
N LEU A 142 -30.45 -17.97 18.67
CA LEU A 142 -30.24 -17.46 20.03
C LEU A 142 -30.79 -18.48 21.05
N HIS A 143 -29.91 -18.99 21.91
CA HIS A 143 -30.25 -19.94 22.97
C HIS A 143 -29.39 -19.68 24.20
N ASP A 144 -29.96 -19.76 25.41
CA ASP A 144 -29.28 -19.41 26.67
C ASP A 144 -28.47 -18.11 26.55
N ASP A 145 -29.13 -17.08 26.01
CA ASP A 145 -28.56 -15.76 25.73
C ASP A 145 -27.20 -15.83 25.01
N SER A 146 -27.04 -16.77 24.09
CA SER A 146 -25.79 -17.02 23.37
C SER A 146 -26.05 -17.31 21.90
N ILE A 147 -25.12 -16.87 21.05
CA ILE A 147 -25.08 -17.24 19.62
C ILE A 147 -23.72 -17.83 19.28
N THR A 148 -23.67 -18.75 18.31
CA THR A 148 -22.42 -19.35 17.84
C THR A 148 -22.22 -19.07 16.37
N VAL A 149 -21.10 -18.43 16.04
CA VAL A 149 -20.67 -18.15 14.68
C VAL A 149 -19.52 -19.07 14.33
N ARG A 150 -19.65 -19.81 13.23
CA ARG A 150 -18.56 -20.56 12.61
C ARG A 150 -18.00 -19.76 11.45
N CYS A 151 -16.72 -19.43 11.50
CA CYS A 151 -15.96 -18.87 10.39
C CYS A 151 -15.07 -19.95 9.78
N THR A 152 -15.14 -20.11 8.46
CA THR A 152 -14.17 -20.91 7.70
C THR A 152 -13.38 -19.99 6.79
N VAL A 153 -12.06 -19.99 6.94
CA VAL A 153 -11.13 -19.30 6.05
C VAL A 153 -10.46 -20.34 5.16
N SER A 154 -10.44 -20.08 3.86
CA SER A 154 -9.79 -20.92 2.85
C SER A 154 -8.76 -20.08 2.10
N VAL A 155 -7.48 -20.24 2.44
CA VAL A 155 -6.35 -19.56 1.80
C VAL A 155 -6.05 -20.25 0.47
N LEU A 156 -5.94 -19.49 -0.62
CA LEU A 156 -5.64 -19.99 -1.95
C LEU A 156 -4.12 -20.05 -2.16
N LYS A 157 -3.63 -21.19 -2.63
CA LYS A 157 -2.22 -21.34 -3.03
C LYS A 157 -1.96 -20.63 -4.37
N PRO A 158 -0.73 -20.12 -4.62
CA PRO A 158 -0.40 -19.36 -5.83
C PRO A 158 -0.81 -20.04 -7.15
N GLU A 159 -0.66 -21.36 -7.23
CA GLU A 159 -0.94 -22.17 -8.42
C GLU A 159 -2.45 -22.21 -8.73
N ALA A 160 -3.29 -22.04 -7.72
CA ALA A 160 -4.74 -22.00 -7.84
C ALA A 160 -5.29 -20.63 -8.26
N ARG A 161 -4.50 -19.56 -8.10
CA ARG A 161 -4.90 -18.18 -8.41
C ARG A 161 -5.22 -18.02 -9.89
N VAL A 162 -4.49 -18.74 -10.75
CA VAL A 162 -4.61 -18.71 -12.22
C VAL A 162 -5.87 -19.42 -12.72
N ALA A 163 -6.42 -20.38 -11.95
CA ALA A 163 -7.54 -21.21 -12.40
C ALA A 163 -8.93 -20.75 -11.92
N LEU A 164 -9.01 -20.00 -10.80
CA LEU A 164 -10.28 -19.62 -10.15
C LEU A 164 -10.81 -18.25 -10.53
N LEU A 165 -9.94 -17.35 -10.97
CA LEU A 165 -10.29 -16.02 -11.43
C LEU A 165 -10.15 -16.05 -12.95
N GLY A 166 -11.25 -16.32 -13.67
CA GLY A 166 -11.30 -15.86 -15.05
C GLY A 166 -11.03 -14.35 -15.00
N ASN A 167 -9.83 -13.93 -15.40
CA ASN A 167 -9.30 -12.58 -15.17
C ASN A 167 -10.27 -11.52 -15.69
N VAL A 168 -11.14 -11.00 -14.81
CA VAL A 168 -11.71 -9.66 -14.97
C VAL A 168 -10.82 -8.75 -14.15
N GLU A 169 -9.60 -8.53 -14.65
CA GLU A 169 -8.81 -7.40 -14.19
C GLU A 169 -9.54 -6.15 -14.66
N VAL A 170 -10.07 -5.37 -13.72
CA VAL A 170 -10.49 -4.02 -14.03
C VAL A 170 -9.20 -3.24 -14.30
N PRO A 171 -8.97 -2.74 -15.53
CA PRO A 171 -7.76 -2.00 -15.82
C PRO A 171 -7.77 -0.72 -14.99
N VAL A 172 -6.85 -0.65 -14.03
CA VAL A 172 -6.60 0.59 -13.28
C VAL A 172 -5.73 1.47 -14.18
N PRO A 173 -6.22 2.67 -14.58
CA PRO A 173 -5.38 3.57 -15.36
C PRO A 173 -4.16 4.01 -14.53
N PRO A 174 -3.02 4.27 -15.17
CA PRO A 174 -1.84 4.79 -14.47
C PRO A 174 -2.15 6.14 -13.80
N SER A 175 -1.39 6.47 -12.75
CA SER A 175 -1.54 7.77 -12.07
C SER A 175 -1.30 8.94 -13.03
N CYS A 176 -2.22 9.90 -13.05
CA CYS A 176 -2.12 11.13 -13.85
C CYS A 176 -1.67 12.35 -13.02
N PHE A 177 -1.17 12.16 -11.80
CA PHE A 177 -0.78 13.27 -10.92
C PHE A 177 0.34 14.13 -11.52
N ALA A 178 1.41 13.50 -11.99
CA ALA A 178 2.56 14.16 -12.63
C ALA A 178 2.14 14.99 -13.85
N GLU A 179 1.36 14.40 -14.76
CA GLU A 179 0.84 15.10 -15.95
C GLU A 179 -0.02 16.32 -15.57
N ASN A 180 -0.87 16.17 -14.55
CA ASN A 180 -1.69 17.27 -14.06
C ASN A 180 -0.87 18.41 -13.46
N ALA A 181 0.21 18.11 -12.72
CA ALA A 181 1.12 19.10 -12.16
C ALA A 181 1.93 19.80 -13.27
N ALA A 182 2.54 19.03 -14.18
CA ALA A 182 3.34 19.53 -15.29
C ALA A 182 2.56 20.48 -16.20
N ARG A 183 1.25 20.24 -16.41
CA ARG A 183 0.39 21.17 -17.15
C ARG A 183 0.37 22.58 -16.56
N PHE A 184 0.47 22.74 -15.24
CA PHE A 184 0.52 24.08 -14.62
C PHE A 184 1.83 24.78 -14.93
N LEU A 185 2.96 24.07 -14.95
CA LEU A 185 4.24 24.63 -15.39
C LEU A 185 4.20 25.05 -16.87
N ALA A 186 3.62 24.22 -17.74
CA ALA A 186 3.58 24.49 -19.17
C ALA A 186 2.62 25.62 -19.57
N THR A 187 1.49 25.75 -18.87
CA THR A 187 0.41 26.69 -19.25
C THR A 187 0.40 27.98 -18.45
N GLY A 188 1.05 28.03 -17.28
CA GLY A 188 0.92 29.17 -16.36
C GLY A 188 -0.51 29.39 -15.85
N ARG A 189 -1.37 28.36 -15.89
CA ARG A 189 -2.78 28.47 -15.46
C ARG A 189 -2.91 28.79 -13.97
N ALA A 190 -1.96 28.35 -13.17
CA ALA A 190 -1.78 28.81 -11.80
C ALA A 190 -0.70 29.90 -11.80
N PRO A 191 -0.86 30.96 -10.99
CA PRO A 191 0.17 31.99 -10.88
C PRO A 191 1.50 31.41 -10.38
N PHE A 192 2.59 31.71 -11.07
CA PHE A 192 3.93 31.45 -10.56
C PHE A 192 4.23 32.38 -9.39
N ASP A 193 4.66 31.81 -8.27
CA ASP A 193 4.94 32.50 -7.02
C ASP A 193 6.45 32.54 -6.69
N VAL A 194 7.29 32.04 -7.61
CA VAL A 194 8.75 32.15 -7.57
C VAL A 194 9.34 32.23 -8.98
N LYS A 195 10.43 32.98 -9.13
CA LYS A 195 11.27 33.06 -10.32
C LYS A 195 12.71 32.71 -9.98
N PHE A 196 13.39 32.01 -10.86
CA PHE A 196 14.81 31.68 -10.77
C PHE A 196 15.56 32.37 -11.90
N ASN A 197 16.58 33.15 -11.57
CA ASN A 197 17.53 33.65 -12.55
C ASN A 197 18.70 32.67 -12.61
N VAL A 198 18.83 31.97 -13.74
CA VAL A 198 19.87 30.97 -13.98
C VAL A 198 20.72 31.48 -15.13
N GLY A 199 21.90 32.03 -14.84
CA GLY A 199 22.80 32.55 -15.88
C GLY A 199 22.15 33.61 -16.81
N GLY A 200 21.23 34.43 -16.30
CA GLY A 200 20.50 35.44 -17.07
C GLY A 200 19.18 34.95 -17.68
N VAL A 201 18.89 33.64 -17.61
CA VAL A 201 17.60 33.07 -18.04
C VAL A 201 16.65 33.01 -16.85
N VAL A 202 15.51 33.70 -16.97
CA VAL A 202 14.47 33.68 -15.93
C VAL A 202 13.52 32.49 -16.15
N LEU A 203 13.37 31.65 -15.15
CA LEU A 203 12.48 30.49 -15.13
C LEU A 203 11.46 30.64 -14.00
N GLU A 204 10.18 30.49 -14.31
CA GLU A 204 9.09 30.67 -13.36
C GLU A 204 8.55 29.31 -12.87
N ALA A 205 8.14 29.22 -11.61
CA ALA A 205 7.69 27.98 -11.00
C ALA A 205 6.76 28.22 -9.79
N HIS A 206 6.38 27.14 -9.12
CA HIS A 206 5.51 27.12 -7.94
C HIS A 206 6.28 26.63 -6.71
N ARG A 207 6.32 27.43 -5.64
CA ARG A 207 7.10 27.16 -4.41
C ARG A 207 6.72 25.84 -3.77
N LEU A 208 5.42 25.60 -3.61
CA LEU A 208 4.92 24.37 -2.97
C LEU A 208 5.34 23.11 -3.71
N VAL A 209 5.30 23.13 -5.05
CA VAL A 209 5.69 21.96 -5.87
C VAL A 209 7.17 21.67 -5.68
N LEU A 210 8.03 22.70 -5.77
CA LEU A 210 9.48 22.56 -5.58
C LEU A 210 9.83 22.06 -4.18
N ALA A 211 9.30 22.71 -3.14
CA ALA A 211 9.55 22.35 -1.74
C ALA A 211 9.09 20.93 -1.41
N SER A 212 7.96 20.49 -1.97
CA SER A 212 7.45 19.13 -1.74
C SER A 212 8.35 18.02 -2.29
N GLN A 213 9.19 18.32 -3.29
CA GLN A 213 10.03 17.33 -3.96
C GLN A 213 11.50 17.40 -3.55
N SER A 214 11.95 18.49 -2.93
CA SER A 214 13.35 18.74 -2.62
C SER A 214 13.52 19.44 -1.27
N PRO A 215 14.24 18.82 -0.32
CA PRO A 215 14.59 19.47 0.94
C PRO A 215 15.43 20.74 0.76
N TRP A 216 16.20 20.82 -0.33
CA TRP A 216 16.97 22.02 -0.67
C TRP A 216 16.04 23.18 -1.04
N PHE A 217 15.06 22.94 -1.93
CA PHE A 217 14.07 23.95 -2.28
C PHE A 217 13.14 24.30 -1.11
N ASP A 218 12.79 23.34 -0.26
CA ASP A 218 12.03 23.60 0.97
C ASP A 218 12.78 24.58 1.88
N SER A 219 14.05 24.30 2.15
CA SER A 219 14.91 25.17 2.97
C SER A 219 15.12 26.55 2.33
N LEU A 220 15.30 26.60 1.01
CA LEU A 220 15.48 27.85 0.27
C LEU A 220 14.23 28.72 0.28
N LEU A 221 13.05 28.12 0.12
CA LEU A 221 11.80 28.85 -0.13
C LEU A 221 10.93 29.03 1.13
N TYR A 222 11.09 28.19 2.15
CA TYR A 222 10.30 28.28 3.38
C TYR A 222 11.17 28.40 4.64
N GLY A 223 12.49 28.47 4.48
CA GLY A 223 13.43 28.77 5.57
C GLY A 223 13.56 30.27 5.89
N HIS A 224 14.72 30.67 6.41
CA HIS A 224 14.98 32.05 6.85
C HIS A 224 15.15 33.08 5.70
N TRP A 225 15.17 32.61 4.46
CA TRP A 225 15.29 33.43 3.26
C TRP A 225 13.87 33.72 2.77
N GLY A 226 13.31 34.84 3.25
CA GLY A 226 11.88 35.19 3.16
C GLY A 226 11.28 35.36 1.75
N ASP A 227 10.20 36.14 1.66
CA ASP A 227 9.31 36.40 0.51
C ASP A 227 9.95 36.87 -0.81
N THR A 228 11.26 36.70 -0.99
CA THR A 228 11.99 36.88 -2.24
C THR A 228 11.31 36.14 -3.39
N ARG A 229 10.86 36.91 -4.38
CA ARG A 229 10.19 36.40 -5.59
C ARG A 229 11.17 36.01 -6.69
N VAL A 230 12.43 36.45 -6.61
CA VAL A 230 13.48 36.14 -7.59
C VAL A 230 14.69 35.57 -6.84
N VAL A 231 15.11 34.37 -7.25
CA VAL A 231 16.22 33.62 -6.65
C VAL A 231 17.32 33.45 -7.69
N GLU A 232 18.55 33.84 -7.34
CA GLU A 232 19.71 33.62 -8.20
C GLU A 232 20.23 32.19 -8.02
N ILE A 233 20.40 31.46 -9.13
CA ILE A 233 20.94 30.10 -9.14
C ILE A 233 22.34 30.12 -9.77
N GLY A 234 23.35 29.89 -8.93
CA GLY A 234 24.74 29.68 -9.36
C GLY A 234 25.07 28.21 -9.57
N GLY A 235 26.12 27.93 -10.35
CA GLY A 235 26.68 26.58 -10.50
C GLY A 235 25.84 25.58 -11.30
N THR A 236 24.72 25.99 -11.88
CA THR A 236 23.89 25.16 -12.77
C THR A 236 23.58 25.93 -14.05
N SER A 237 23.67 25.27 -15.22
CA SER A 237 23.28 25.87 -16.49
C SER A 237 21.75 25.97 -16.61
N PRO A 238 21.22 26.89 -17.44
CA PRO A 238 19.79 26.96 -17.71
C PRO A 238 19.19 25.64 -18.19
N GLU A 239 19.92 24.89 -19.01
CA GLU A 239 19.49 23.61 -19.58
C GLU A 239 19.33 22.54 -18.50
N VAL A 240 20.31 22.44 -17.60
CA VAL A 240 20.27 21.48 -16.49
C VAL A 240 19.19 21.87 -15.47
N PHE A 241 19.02 23.17 -15.18
CA PHE A 241 17.97 23.61 -14.27
C PHE A 241 16.57 23.37 -14.85
N LYS A 242 16.38 23.55 -16.17
CA LYS A 242 15.13 23.15 -16.85
C LYS A 242 14.88 21.65 -16.71
N ALA A 243 15.92 20.82 -16.80
CA ALA A 243 15.80 19.37 -16.60
C ALA A 243 15.41 19.02 -15.15
N VAL A 244 15.96 19.74 -14.16
CA VAL A 244 15.56 19.62 -12.75
C VAL A 244 14.10 20.02 -12.54
N LEU A 245 13.65 21.15 -13.10
CA LEU A 245 12.25 21.57 -13.03
C LEU A 245 11.34 20.54 -13.70
N HIS A 246 11.69 20.04 -14.88
CA HIS A 246 10.93 18.98 -15.54
C HIS A 246 10.81 17.76 -14.64
N TYR A 247 11.91 17.29 -14.04
CA TYR A 247 11.88 16.16 -13.12
C TYR A 247 10.95 16.41 -11.93
N ILE A 248 11.03 17.57 -11.27
CA ILE A 248 10.19 17.90 -10.11
C ILE A 248 8.69 17.84 -10.46
N TYR A 249 8.29 18.25 -11.66
CA TYR A 249 6.88 18.23 -12.05
C TYR A 249 6.41 16.90 -12.62
N ASN A 250 7.31 16.09 -13.18
CA ASN A 250 6.95 14.89 -13.93
C ASN A 250 7.38 13.57 -13.26
N ASP A 251 8.29 13.60 -12.29
CA ASP A 251 9.07 12.45 -11.78
C ASP A 251 9.75 11.64 -12.89
N GLN A 252 10.09 12.29 -14.01
CA GLN A 252 10.71 11.68 -15.18
C GLN A 252 11.85 12.56 -15.73
N LEU A 253 12.86 11.91 -16.32
CA LEU A 253 13.90 12.60 -17.06
C LEU A 253 13.29 13.25 -18.33
N PRO A 254 13.63 14.49 -18.66
CA PRO A 254 13.27 15.06 -19.96
C PRO A 254 13.97 14.32 -21.09
N ASP A 255 13.33 14.30 -22.26
CA ASP A 255 13.94 13.77 -23.48
C ASP A 255 15.25 14.50 -23.78
N GLY A 256 16.31 13.73 -24.05
CA GLY A 256 17.63 14.25 -24.38
C GLY A 256 18.45 14.79 -23.20
N ALA A 257 17.89 14.88 -21.99
CA ALA A 257 18.62 15.40 -20.81
C ALA A 257 19.79 14.50 -20.36
N THR A 258 19.81 13.26 -20.83
CA THR A 258 20.90 12.29 -20.65
C THR A 258 21.31 11.68 -22.00
N ALA A 259 21.33 12.50 -23.06
CA ALA A 259 21.67 12.04 -24.42
C ALA A 259 23.13 11.60 -24.54
N ASP A 260 24.02 12.27 -23.81
CA ASP A 260 25.45 11.99 -23.76
C ASP A 260 25.95 11.97 -22.30
N GLU A 261 27.21 11.56 -22.14
CA GLU A 261 27.85 11.42 -20.85
C GLU A 261 27.89 12.75 -20.09
N GLU A 262 28.31 13.84 -20.72
CA GLU A 262 28.52 15.13 -20.06
C GLU A 262 27.20 15.73 -19.57
N ALA A 263 26.16 15.72 -20.39
CA ALA A 263 24.81 16.14 -19.98
C ALA A 263 24.32 15.32 -18.78
N THR A 264 24.57 14.00 -18.79
CA THR A 264 24.19 13.11 -17.68
C THR A 264 24.97 13.43 -16.41
N ARG A 265 26.28 13.73 -16.52
CA ARG A 265 27.14 14.12 -15.38
C ARG A 265 26.65 15.44 -14.77
N GLN A 266 26.36 16.45 -15.59
CA GLN A 266 25.87 17.74 -15.10
C GLN A 266 24.53 17.60 -14.36
N LEU A 267 23.60 16.79 -14.90
CA LEU A 267 22.33 16.53 -14.23
C LEU A 267 22.48 15.71 -12.95
N PHE A 268 23.42 14.75 -12.92
CA PHE A 268 23.76 13.99 -11.71
C PHE A 268 24.26 14.90 -10.59
N VAL A 269 25.18 15.83 -10.90
CA VAL A 269 25.71 16.82 -9.95
C VAL A 269 24.59 17.73 -9.44
N ALA A 270 23.75 18.24 -10.35
CA ALA A 270 22.62 19.09 -9.98
C ALA A 270 21.61 18.34 -9.09
N ALA A 271 21.32 17.07 -9.40
CA ALA A 271 20.40 16.25 -8.61
C ALA A 271 20.91 16.07 -7.18
N ASP A 272 22.21 15.86 -6.99
CA ASP A 272 22.83 15.80 -5.66
C ASP A 272 22.76 17.15 -4.94
N MET A 273 23.11 18.24 -5.63
CA MET A 273 23.08 19.59 -5.07
C MET A 273 21.69 20.01 -4.60
N TYR A 274 20.65 19.65 -5.36
CA TYR A 274 19.25 19.93 -5.03
C TYR A 274 18.59 18.83 -4.17
N LEU A 275 19.37 17.85 -3.67
CA LEU A 275 18.89 16.77 -2.80
C LEU A 275 17.74 15.94 -3.41
N LEU A 276 17.82 15.68 -4.72
CA LEU A 276 16.87 14.88 -5.52
C LEU A 276 17.40 13.46 -5.72
N GLU A 277 17.37 12.65 -4.66
CA GLU A 277 18.02 11.34 -4.61
C GLU A 277 17.57 10.37 -5.73
N ARG A 278 16.27 10.36 -6.05
CA ARG A 278 15.75 9.49 -7.13
C ARG A 278 16.26 9.92 -8.51
N LEU A 279 16.28 11.22 -8.80
CA LEU A 279 16.87 11.76 -10.04
C LEU A 279 18.37 11.41 -10.12
N LYS A 280 19.10 11.59 -9.02
CA LYS A 280 20.52 11.23 -8.93
C LYS A 280 20.74 9.76 -9.28
N LYS A 281 19.92 8.84 -8.75
CA LYS A 281 19.98 7.40 -9.11
C LYS A 281 19.60 7.12 -10.55
N MET A 282 18.63 7.84 -11.13
CA MET A 282 18.30 7.74 -12.56
C MET A 282 19.50 8.14 -13.42
N CYS A 283 20.17 9.25 -13.09
CA CYS A 283 21.39 9.67 -13.78
C CYS A 283 22.54 8.68 -13.58
N ALA A 284 22.75 8.15 -12.37
CA ALA A 284 23.74 7.10 -12.10
C ALA A 284 23.52 5.86 -12.98
N SER A 285 22.28 5.39 -13.09
CA SER A 285 21.92 4.29 -13.98
C SER A 285 22.23 4.59 -15.46
N ARG A 286 22.09 5.84 -15.90
CA ARG A 286 22.47 6.26 -17.25
C ARG A 286 23.99 6.33 -17.42
N LEU A 287 24.73 6.79 -16.40
CA LEU A 287 26.20 6.82 -16.39
C LEU A 287 26.82 5.44 -16.54
N CYS A 288 26.19 4.38 -16.01
CA CYS A 288 26.65 3.00 -16.23
C CYS A 288 26.80 2.63 -17.72
N ARG A 289 25.98 3.23 -18.60
CA ARG A 289 26.00 2.94 -20.05
C ARG A 289 27.20 3.57 -20.77
N PHE A 290 27.87 4.52 -20.12
CA PHE A 290 29.05 5.19 -20.64
C PHE A 290 30.34 4.63 -20.06
N LEU A 291 30.29 3.53 -19.28
CA LEU A 291 31.49 2.90 -18.73
C LEU A 291 32.32 2.23 -19.84
N GLN A 292 33.53 2.74 -20.03
CA GLN A 292 34.56 2.24 -20.93
C GLN A 292 35.94 2.61 -20.39
N ASP A 293 37.01 2.02 -20.93
CA ASP A 293 38.39 2.25 -20.48
C ASP A 293 38.76 3.74 -20.36
N GLY A 294 38.22 4.59 -21.24
CA GLY A 294 38.49 6.03 -21.24
C GLY A 294 37.65 6.88 -20.27
N THR A 295 36.61 6.31 -19.64
CA THR A 295 35.62 7.08 -18.85
C THR A 295 35.41 6.53 -17.44
N VAL A 296 35.70 5.24 -17.21
CA VAL A 296 35.39 4.57 -15.94
C VAL A 296 36.06 5.23 -14.73
N GLU A 297 37.29 5.72 -14.87
CA GLU A 297 38.00 6.41 -13.78
C GLU A 297 37.36 7.76 -13.44
N SER A 298 36.98 8.55 -14.45
CA SER A 298 36.37 9.86 -14.23
C SER A 298 34.93 9.74 -13.69
N ILE A 299 34.20 8.69 -14.09
CA ILE A 299 32.87 8.37 -13.55
C ILE A 299 32.99 7.84 -12.11
N MET A 300 34.02 7.05 -11.79
CA MET A 300 34.30 6.64 -10.41
C MET A 300 34.55 7.85 -9.51
N GLN A 301 35.43 8.76 -9.92
CA GLN A 301 35.73 9.98 -9.15
C GLN A 301 34.47 10.82 -8.91
N LEU A 302 33.60 10.93 -9.92
CA LEU A 302 32.31 11.62 -9.78
C LEU A 302 31.39 10.91 -8.77
N ALA A 303 31.31 9.57 -8.83
CA ALA A 303 30.51 8.77 -7.92
C ALA A 303 31.01 8.85 -6.46
N GLU A 304 32.32 8.97 -6.26
CA GLU A 304 32.94 9.19 -4.95
C GLU A 304 32.65 10.60 -4.43
N ALA A 305 32.86 11.63 -5.26
CA ALA A 305 32.62 13.03 -4.89
C ALA A 305 31.18 13.30 -4.44
N HIS A 306 30.21 12.59 -5.04
CA HIS A 306 28.79 12.71 -4.73
C HIS A 306 28.25 11.52 -3.93
N SER A 307 29.10 10.69 -3.31
CA SER A 307 28.68 9.61 -2.41
C SER A 307 27.62 8.64 -3.00
N CYS A 308 27.71 8.32 -4.30
CA CYS A 308 26.81 7.37 -4.97
C CYS A 308 27.41 5.96 -4.98
N ILE A 309 27.05 5.15 -3.99
CA ILE A 309 27.64 3.82 -3.77
C ILE A 309 27.32 2.85 -4.91
N GLU A 310 26.11 2.89 -5.46
CA GLU A 310 25.68 2.01 -6.54
C GLU A 310 26.51 2.25 -7.82
N LEU A 311 26.82 3.50 -8.15
CA LEU A 311 27.66 3.83 -9.29
C LEU A 311 29.12 3.45 -9.05
N GLN A 312 29.64 3.65 -7.83
CA GLN A 312 30.99 3.17 -7.46
C GLN A 312 31.11 1.65 -7.61
N GLN A 313 30.07 0.89 -7.23
CA GLN A 313 30.05 -0.56 -7.40
C GLN A 313 30.04 -0.97 -8.87
N ALA A 314 29.24 -0.28 -9.71
CA ALA A 314 29.23 -0.52 -11.15
C ALA A 314 30.61 -0.27 -11.78
N CYS A 315 31.27 0.84 -11.45
CA CYS A 315 32.63 1.14 -11.90
C CYS A 315 33.65 0.07 -11.46
N LYS A 316 33.60 -0.38 -10.19
CA LYS A 316 34.48 -1.45 -9.68
C LYS A 316 34.27 -2.76 -10.42
N SER A 317 33.01 -3.11 -10.69
CA SER A 317 32.66 -4.31 -11.45
C SER A 317 33.19 -4.23 -12.88
N TYR A 318 33.02 -3.09 -13.55
CA TYR A 318 33.55 -2.87 -14.89
C TYR A 318 35.08 -3.01 -14.92
N MET A 319 35.80 -2.35 -14.01
CA MET A 319 37.27 -2.45 -13.95
C MET A 319 37.79 -3.86 -13.67
N ALA A 320 37.05 -4.68 -12.92
CA ALA A 320 37.43 -6.06 -12.62
C ALA A 320 37.18 -7.04 -13.77
N THR A 321 36.16 -6.78 -14.60
CA THR A 321 35.64 -7.77 -15.57
C THR A 321 35.76 -7.33 -17.02
N GLY A 322 35.89 -6.03 -17.29
CA GLY A 322 35.85 -5.43 -18.62
C GLY A 322 34.46 -5.50 -19.30
N LEU A 323 33.42 -5.97 -18.58
CA LEU A 323 32.08 -6.15 -19.13
C LEU A 323 31.15 -5.00 -18.73
N PRO A 324 30.34 -4.45 -19.66
CA PRO A 324 29.33 -3.46 -19.34
C PRO A 324 28.26 -4.02 -18.40
N VAL A 325 27.73 -3.16 -17.53
CA VAL A 325 26.66 -3.45 -16.54
C VAL A 325 25.29 -3.12 -17.11
#